data_AF-A4WTB9-F1
#
_entry.id   AF-A4WTB9-F1
#
_cell.length_a   1.000
_cell.length_b   1.000
_cell.length_c   1.000
_cell.angle_alpha   90.00
_cell.angle_beta   90.00
_cell.angle_gamma   90.00
#
_symmetry.space_group_name_H-M   'P 1'
#
loop_
_entity.id
_entity.type
_entity.pdbx_description
1 polymer ?
#
loop_
_entity_poly.entity_id
_entity_poly.type
_entity_poly.pdbx_seq_one_letter_code
_entity_poly.pdbx_strand_id
1 'polypeptide(L)'
;MLYANCAAILSETAVELSVQMLQEMEDRREAVAARLVRIREIHGLDKKTFAERAGMTPQTYGAFENATRDLSLEAAKKLRKTYGVTLEFMYFGKIEDLPHRIATQL
;
A
#
# COMPACT_ATOMS: atom_id res chain seq x y z
N MET A 1 33.50 -1.61 18.07
CA MET A 1 32.22 -0.86 17.99
C MET A 1 31.82 -0.41 16.58
N LEU A 2 32.69 -0.43 15.55
CA LEU A 2 32.29 -0.04 14.18
C LEU A 2 31.34 -1.04 13.46
N TYR A 3 31.36 -2.32 13.81
CA TYR A 3 30.55 -3.35 13.10
C TYR A 3 29.05 -3.27 13.37
N ALA A 4 28.63 -2.78 14.55
CA ALA A 4 27.21 -2.64 14.87
C ALA A 4 26.54 -1.54 14.03
N ASN A 5 27.30 -0.49 13.64
CA ASN A 5 26.78 0.63 12.88
C ASN A 5 26.57 0.28 11.39
N CYS A 6 27.44 -0.57 10.83
CA CYS A 6 27.34 -0.98 9.41
C CYS A 6 26.09 -1.85 9.13
N ALA A 7 25.73 -2.77 10.04
CA ALA A 7 24.55 -3.61 9.90
C ALA A 7 23.23 -2.81 9.99
N ALA A 8 23.17 -1.79 10.86
CA ALA A 8 22.02 -0.90 10.97
C ALA A 8 21.82 -0.07 9.68
N ILE A 9 22.91 0.51 9.14
CA ILE A 9 22.91 1.29 7.89
C ILE A 9 22.48 0.43 6.69
N LEU A 10 22.91 -0.84 6.61
CA LEU A 10 22.46 -1.77 5.56
C LEU A 10 20.97 -2.14 5.66
N SER A 11 20.41 -2.18 6.88
CA SER A 11 18.97 -2.42 7.07
C SER A 11 18.14 -1.19 6.72
N GLU A 12 18.63 0.00 7.05
CA GLU A 12 17.95 1.27 6.85
C GLU A 12 17.91 1.64 5.36
N THR A 13 19.03 1.44 4.65
CA THR A 13 19.14 1.62 3.20
C THR A 13 18.30 0.61 2.40
N ALA A 14 18.16 -0.63 2.86
CA ALA A 14 17.29 -1.62 2.22
C ALA A 14 15.79 -1.28 2.38
N VAL A 15 15.39 -0.76 3.54
CA VAL A 15 14.04 -0.24 3.76
C VAL A 15 13.79 0.97 2.87
N GLU A 16 14.74 1.88 2.76
CA GLU A 16 14.61 3.10 1.96
C GLU A 16 14.56 2.81 0.45
N LEU A 17 15.37 1.86 -0.04
CA LEU A 17 15.27 1.30 -1.41
C LEU A 17 13.93 0.61 -1.65
N SER A 18 13.37 -0.09 -0.67
CA SER A 18 12.05 -0.72 -0.78
C SER A 18 10.92 0.32 -0.86
N VAL A 19 11.03 1.44 -0.12
CA VAL A 19 10.07 2.54 -0.16
C VAL A 19 10.15 3.26 -1.51
N GLN A 20 11.36 3.51 -2.02
CA GLN A 20 11.57 4.10 -3.35
C GLN A 20 11.01 3.21 -4.46
N MET A 21 11.20 1.89 -4.39
CA MET A 21 10.58 0.94 -5.34
C MET A 21 9.04 0.93 -5.29
N LEU A 22 8.43 1.20 -4.13
CA LEU A 22 6.96 1.30 -4.04
C LEU A 22 6.41 2.60 -4.64
N GLN A 23 7.24 3.62 -4.79
CA GLN A 23 6.88 4.94 -5.32
C GLN A 23 7.10 5.03 -6.85
N GLU A 24 8.13 4.37 -7.40
CA GLU A 24 8.51 4.51 -8.81
C GLU A 24 7.73 3.62 -9.78
N MET A 25 7.01 2.62 -9.29
CA MET A 25 6.30 1.65 -10.15
C MET A 25 4.85 2.03 -10.50
N GLU A 26 4.42 3.27 -10.20
CA GLU A 26 3.09 3.82 -10.52
C GLU A 26 1.93 2.82 -10.22
N ASP A 27 1.03 2.62 -11.19
CA ASP A 27 -0.16 1.77 -11.14
C ASP A 27 0.11 0.31 -11.56
N ARG A 28 1.39 -0.08 -11.69
CA ARG A 28 1.74 -1.48 -11.96
C ARG A 28 1.16 -2.38 -10.87
N ARG A 29 0.60 -3.51 -11.31
CA ARG A 29 -0.13 -4.44 -10.45
C ARG A 29 0.71 -4.92 -9.27
N GLU A 30 1.99 -5.19 -9.48
CA GLU A 30 2.94 -5.63 -8.46
C GLU A 30 3.16 -4.54 -7.39
N ALA A 31 3.21 -3.28 -7.81
CA ALA A 31 3.37 -2.14 -6.92
C ALA A 31 2.12 -1.95 -6.05
N VAL A 32 0.93 -2.04 -6.66
CA VAL A 32 -0.35 -2.01 -5.94
C VAL A 32 -0.42 -3.15 -4.93
N ALA A 33 -0.08 -4.37 -5.35
CA ALA A 33 -0.06 -5.55 -4.49
C ALA A 33 0.87 -5.36 -3.27
N ALA A 34 2.09 -4.87 -3.50
CA ALA A 34 3.05 -4.62 -2.43
C ALA A 34 2.58 -3.53 -1.46
N ARG A 35 1.92 -2.47 -1.94
CA ARG A 35 1.28 -1.46 -1.08
C ARG A 35 0.16 -2.06 -0.24
N LEU A 36 -0.69 -2.92 -0.82
CA LEU A 36 -1.76 -3.60 -0.08
C LEU A 36 -1.21 -4.49 1.04
N VAL A 37 -0.14 -5.25 0.76
CA VAL A 37 0.58 -6.04 1.77
C VAL A 37 1.06 -5.14 2.90
N ARG A 38 1.71 -4.02 2.55
CA ARG A 38 2.25 -3.08 3.53
C ARG A 38 1.17 -2.47 4.41
N ILE A 39 0.05 -2.05 3.83
CA ILE A 39 -1.11 -1.54 4.57
C ILE A 39 -1.57 -2.57 5.60
N ARG A 40 -1.78 -3.83 5.19
CA ARG A 40 -2.22 -4.89 6.10
C ARG A 40 -1.23 -5.14 7.24
N GLU A 41 0.06 -5.19 6.92
CA GLU A 41 1.12 -5.40 7.92
C GLU A 41 1.18 -4.29 8.96
N ILE A 42 1.01 -3.02 8.55
CA ILE A 42 0.93 -1.87 9.46
C ILE A 42 -0.25 -2.01 10.43
N HIS A 43 -1.37 -2.58 9.97
CA HIS A 43 -2.51 -2.88 10.83
C HIS A 43 -2.31 -4.11 11.73
N GLY A 44 -1.24 -4.88 11.55
CA GLY A 44 -0.95 -6.08 12.34
C GLY A 44 -1.97 -7.20 12.16
N LEU A 45 -2.64 -7.25 11.00
CA LEU A 45 -3.70 -8.23 10.73
C LEU A 45 -3.22 -9.32 9.78
N ASP A 46 -3.71 -10.54 9.99
CA ASP A 46 -3.62 -11.60 8.98
C ASP A 46 -4.50 -11.30 7.76
N LYS A 47 -4.25 -11.98 6.63
CA LYS A 47 -4.97 -11.75 5.37
C LYS A 47 -6.49 -11.98 5.49
N LYS A 48 -6.90 -12.97 6.27
CA LYS A 48 -8.32 -13.35 6.42
C LYS A 48 -9.06 -12.26 7.18
N THR A 49 -8.56 -11.90 8.35
CA THR A 49 -9.13 -10.87 9.23
C THR A 49 -9.17 -9.52 8.52
N PHE A 50 -8.09 -9.18 7.78
CA PHE A 50 -8.04 -7.93 7.03
C PHE A 50 -9.10 -7.86 5.91
N ALA A 51 -9.28 -8.96 5.15
CA ALA A 51 -10.27 -9.04 4.09
C ALA A 51 -11.71 -8.98 4.63
N GLU A 52 -12.00 -9.75 5.68
CA GLU A 52 -13.32 -9.86 6.28
C GLU A 52 -13.78 -8.52 6.87
N ARG A 53 -12.90 -7.80 7.56
CA ARG A 53 -13.19 -6.44 8.07
C ARG A 53 -13.49 -5.42 6.97
N ALA A 54 -12.91 -5.60 5.78
CA ALA A 54 -13.21 -4.79 4.61
C ALA A 54 -14.45 -5.28 3.84
N GLY A 55 -15.16 -6.31 4.31
CA GLY A 55 -16.33 -6.86 3.63
C GLY A 55 -15.97 -7.55 2.31
N MET A 56 -14.85 -8.26 2.28
CA MET A 56 -14.35 -9.05 1.15
C MET A 56 -14.03 -10.48 1.60
N THR A 57 -14.04 -11.42 0.66
CA THR A 57 -13.58 -12.78 0.96
C THR A 57 -12.04 -12.81 0.99
N PRO A 58 -11.42 -13.68 1.82
CA PRO A 58 -9.97 -13.82 1.89
C PRO A 58 -9.34 -14.17 0.53
N GLN A 59 -10.03 -14.99 -0.28
CA GLN A 59 -9.58 -15.34 -1.63
C GLN A 59 -9.56 -14.12 -2.57
N THR A 60 -10.58 -13.26 -2.51
CA THR A 60 -10.64 -12.05 -3.32
C THR A 60 -9.48 -11.12 -2.97
N TYR A 61 -9.26 -10.87 -1.68
CA TYR A 61 -8.17 -10.00 -1.23
C TYR A 61 -6.79 -10.60 -1.52
N GLY A 62 -6.63 -11.91 -1.32
CA GLY A 62 -5.38 -12.61 -1.63
C GLY A 62 -4.97 -12.52 -3.09
N ALA A 63 -5.93 -12.49 -4.03
CA ALA A 63 -5.61 -12.28 -5.45
C ALA A 63 -5.00 -10.90 -5.74
N PHE A 64 -5.40 -9.87 -4.98
CA PHE A 64 -4.82 -8.53 -5.11
C PHE A 64 -3.40 -8.49 -4.55
N GLU A 65 -3.17 -9.05 -3.35
CA GLU A 65 -1.82 -9.08 -2.75
C GLU A 65 -0.82 -9.95 -3.52
N ASN A 66 -1.30 -10.95 -4.25
CA ASN A 66 -0.45 -11.83 -5.04
C ASN A 66 -0.25 -11.29 -6.48
N ALA A 67 -0.75 -10.10 -6.79
CA ALA A 67 -0.72 -9.52 -8.14
C ALA A 67 -1.31 -10.45 -9.23
N THR A 68 -2.21 -11.37 -8.87
CA THR A 68 -2.91 -12.23 -9.85
C THR A 68 -4.17 -11.54 -10.41
N ARG A 69 -4.62 -10.47 -9.75
CA ARG A 69 -5.75 -9.66 -10.16
C ARG A 69 -5.51 -8.18 -9.82
N ASP A 70 -5.92 -7.29 -10.72
CA ASP A 70 -5.93 -5.85 -10.46
C ASP A 70 -6.89 -5.48 -9.32
N LEU A 71 -6.50 -4.52 -8.50
CA LEU A 71 -7.36 -3.97 -7.46
C LEU A 71 -8.56 -3.27 -8.11
N SER A 72 -9.76 -3.84 -7.93
CA SER A 72 -10.97 -3.21 -8.45
C SER A 72 -11.33 -1.95 -7.66
N LEU A 73 -11.93 -0.96 -8.32
CA LEU A 73 -12.37 0.28 -7.67
C LEU A 73 -13.32 0.00 -6.48
N GLU A 74 -14.21 -0.99 -6.61
CA GLU A 74 -15.12 -1.37 -5.52
C GLU A 74 -14.38 -1.95 -4.31
N ALA A 75 -13.33 -2.76 -4.53
CA ALA A 75 -12.48 -3.23 -3.45
C ALA A 75 -11.70 -2.07 -2.81
N ALA A 76 -11.16 -1.16 -3.62
CA ALA A 76 -10.43 0.01 -3.13
C ALA A 76 -11.34 0.94 -2.29
N LYS A 77 -12.60 1.16 -2.70
CA LYS A 77 -13.59 1.91 -1.92
C LYS A 77 -13.87 1.27 -0.57
N LYS A 78 -13.96 -0.07 -0.52
CA LYS A 78 -14.13 -0.82 0.74
C LYS A 78 -12.93 -0.63 1.66
N LEU A 79 -11.71 -0.79 1.13
CA LEU A 79 -10.47 -0.57 1.89
C LEU A 79 -10.38 0.86 2.43
N ARG A 80 -10.70 1.87 1.61
CA ARG A 80 -10.78 3.27 2.04
C ARG A 80 -11.77 3.45 3.19
N LYS A 81 -12.97 2.89 3.08
CA LYS A 81 -14.01 3.01 4.10
C LYS A 81 -13.61 2.36 5.43
N THR A 82 -12.93 1.21 5.37
CA THR A 82 -12.58 0.42 6.56
C THR A 82 -11.29 0.91 7.23
N TYR A 83 -10.27 1.28 6.46
CA TYR A 83 -8.92 1.56 6.98
C TYR A 83 -8.46 3.00 6.78
N GLY A 84 -9.25 3.85 6.11
CA GLY A 84 -8.91 5.25 5.90
C GLY A 84 -7.82 5.50 4.84
N VAL A 85 -7.39 4.47 4.11
CA VAL A 85 -6.38 4.59 3.05
C VAL A 85 -6.96 5.24 1.79
N THR A 86 -6.25 6.21 1.22
CA THR A 86 -6.68 6.92 0.01
C THR A 86 -6.54 6.05 -1.23
N LEU A 87 -7.39 6.31 -2.23
CA LEU A 87 -7.29 5.63 -3.53
C LEU A 87 -5.96 5.95 -4.21
N GLU A 88 -5.52 7.22 -4.15
CA GLU A 88 -4.24 7.65 -4.70
C GLU A 88 -3.06 6.91 -4.13
N PHE A 89 -3.04 6.67 -2.81
CA PHE A 89 -1.98 5.89 -2.21
C PHE A 89 -2.02 4.43 -2.67
N MET A 90 -3.19 3.79 -2.67
CA MET A 90 -3.31 2.39 -3.08
C MET A 90 -2.88 2.18 -4.55
N TYR A 91 -3.31 3.06 -5.46
CA TYR A 91 -3.03 2.93 -6.89
C TYR A 91 -1.69 3.50 -7.32
N PHE A 92 -1.23 4.62 -6.76
CA PHE A 92 -0.07 5.35 -7.26
C PHE A 92 1.03 5.59 -6.22
N GLY A 93 0.83 5.16 -4.97
CA GLY A 93 1.81 5.37 -3.89
C GLY A 93 1.96 6.83 -3.46
N LYS A 94 1.07 7.73 -3.92
CA LYS A 94 1.11 9.17 -3.60
C LYS A 94 0.44 9.43 -2.25
N ILE A 95 1.12 10.19 -1.41
CA ILE A 95 0.65 10.59 -0.08
C ILE A 95 0.01 11.98 -0.12
N GLU A 96 0.35 12.78 -1.14
CA GLU A 96 0.01 14.19 -1.24
C GLU A 96 -1.32 14.47 -1.98
N ASP A 97 -1.92 15.60 -1.61
CA ASP A 97 -3.33 15.97 -1.85
C ASP A 97 -3.54 16.90 -3.07
N LEU A 98 -4.83 17.18 -3.35
CA LEU A 98 -5.37 17.96 -4.47
C LEU A 98 -4.56 19.24 -4.81
N PRO A 99 -4.16 19.46 -6.08
CA PRO A 99 -3.45 20.67 -6.48
C PRO A 99 -4.17 21.96 -6.07
N HIS A 100 -3.43 22.89 -5.44
CA HIS A 100 -3.99 24.11 -4.85
C HIS A 100 -4.89 24.92 -5.81
N ARG A 101 -4.48 25.05 -7.08
CA ARG A 101 -5.26 25.74 -8.12
C ARG A 101 -6.69 25.19 -8.30
N ILE A 102 -6.86 23.89 -8.08
CA ILE A 102 -8.16 23.21 -8.18
C ILE A 102 -8.94 23.42 -6.88
N ALA A 103 -8.26 23.27 -5.73
CA ALA A 103 -8.87 23.47 -4.42
C ALA A 103 -9.49 24.86 -4.25
N THR A 104 -8.89 25.91 -4.85
CA THR A 104 -9.43 27.28 -4.81
C THR A 104 -10.66 27.51 -5.70
N GLN A 105 -11.01 26.55 -6.56
CA GLN A 105 -12.10 26.66 -7.54
C GLN A 105 -13.31 25.75 -7.23
N LEU A 106 -13.26 24.99 -6.13
CA LEU A 106 -14.35 24.15 -5.62
C LEU A 106 -15.04 24.83 -4.44
#